data_AF-A0A536Y4R1-F1
#
_entry.id   AF-A0A536Y4R1-F1
#
_cell.length_a   1.000
_cell.length_b   1.000
_cell.length_c   1.000
_cell.angle_alpha   90.00
_cell.angle_beta   90.00
_cell.angle_gamma   90.00
#
_symmetry.space_group_name_H-M   'P 1'
#
loop_
_entity.id
_entity.type
_entity.pdbx_description
1 polymer ?
#
loop_
_entity_poly.entity_id
_entity_poly.type
_entity_poly.pdbx_seq_one_letter_code
_entity_poly.pdbx_strand_id
1 'polypeptide(L)'
;MNYPLHLAILVLLWGYIYTSWSLMGRLGLVSFGHGAFMGIGAYTVVMLWNHYGLSPWIGAPAAFAFTAVVALIIGYPCFRFRIVGHYFALVTLALSEVTRLIIVASRDYTGGSLGGT
;
A
#
# COMPACT_ATOMS: atom_id res chain seq x y z
N MET A 1 6.97 -18.24 -17.76
CA MET A 1 6.19 -17.76 -16.59
C MET A 1 5.11 -18.78 -16.29
N ASN A 2 5.04 -19.26 -15.05
CA ASN A 2 4.07 -20.29 -14.66
C ASN A 2 2.65 -19.68 -14.69
N TYR A 3 1.85 -20.05 -15.69
CA TYR A 3 0.44 -19.64 -15.84
C TYR A 3 -0.38 -19.73 -14.53
N PRO A 4 -0.31 -20.81 -13.74
CA PRO A 4 -1.08 -20.88 -12.48
C PRO A 4 -0.65 -19.82 -11.45
N LEU A 5 0.63 -19.45 -11.41
CA LEU A 5 1.14 -18.45 -10.48
C LEU A 5 0.68 -17.04 -10.88
N HIS A 6 0.61 -16.75 -12.18
CA HIS A 6 0.06 -15.48 -12.67
C HIS A 6 -1.42 -15.33 -12.30
N LEU A 7 -2.22 -16.38 -12.53
CA LEU A 7 -3.63 -16.38 -12.14
C LEU A 7 -3.80 -16.21 -10.61
N ALA A 8 -2.96 -16.87 -9.81
CA ALA A 8 -3.00 -16.72 -8.36
C ALA A 8 -2.75 -15.27 -7.92
N ILE A 9 -1.74 -14.60 -8.50
CA ILE A 9 -1.45 -13.18 -8.20
C ILE A 9 -2.64 -12.29 -8.58
N LEU A 10 -3.25 -12.50 -9.75
CA LEU A 10 -4.40 -11.71 -10.18
C LEU A 10 -5.60 -11.90 -9.24
N VAL A 11 -5.90 -13.14 -8.85
CA VAL A 11 -6.99 -13.44 -7.91
C VAL A 11 -6.78 -12.71 -6.58
N LEU A 12 -5.55 -12.71 -6.06
CA LEU A 12 -5.21 -12.00 -4.82
C LEU A 12 -5.36 -10.48 -4.97
N LEU A 13 -4.91 -9.91 -6.09
CA LEU A 13 -4.99 -8.47 -6.35
C LEU A 13 -6.45 -8.00 -6.50
N TRP A 14 -7.27 -8.75 -7.24
CA TRP A 14 -8.70 -8.48 -7.37
C TRP A 14 -9.45 -8.69 -6.05
N GLY A 15 -9.08 -9.69 -5.26
CA GLY A 15 -9.63 -9.90 -3.92
C GLY A 15 -9.36 -8.72 -2.97
N TYR A 16 -8.15 -8.16 -3.01
CA TYR A 16 -7.79 -6.96 -2.26
C TYR A 16 -8.65 -5.75 -2.67
N ILE A 17 -8.82 -5.52 -3.98
CA ILE A 17 -9.66 -4.42 -4.47
C ILE A 17 -11.12 -4.59 -4.06
N TYR A 18 -11.66 -5.80 -4.19
CA TYR A 18 -13.04 -6.11 -3.83
C TYR A 18 -13.31 -5.88 -2.34
N THR A 19 -12.43 -6.38 -1.47
CA THR A 19 -12.57 -6.20 -0.01
C THR A 19 -12.47 -4.74 0.39
N SER A 20 -11.57 -3.98 -0.24
CA SER A 20 -11.42 -2.52 -0.07
C SER A 20 -12.70 -1.77 -0.44
N TRP A 21 -13.28 -2.06 -1.61
CA TRP A 21 -14.53 -1.44 -2.05
C TRP A 21 -15.70 -1.81 -1.14
N SER A 22 -15.78 -3.07 -0.74
CA SER A 22 -16.81 -3.56 0.17
C SER A 22 -16.79 -2.82 1.52
N LEU A 23 -15.59 -2.50 2.04
CA LEU A 23 -15.43 -1.69 3.25
C LEU A 23 -15.88 -0.24 3.06
N MET A 24 -15.51 0.40 1.95
CA MET A 24 -15.98 1.75 1.62
C MET A 24 -17.51 1.83 1.56
N GLY A 25 -18.14 0.83 0.92
CA GLY A 25 -19.59 0.74 0.83
C GLY A 25 -20.28 0.53 2.17
N ARG A 26 -19.72 -0.30 3.06
CA ARG A 26 -20.27 -0.54 4.40
C ARG A 26 -20.15 0.64 5.34
N LEU A 27 -19.04 1.37 5.27
CA LEU A 27 -18.74 2.49 6.18
C LEU A 27 -19.25 3.84 5.66
N GLY A 28 -19.68 3.93 4.40
CA GLY A 28 -20.10 5.19 3.78
C GLY A 28 -18.97 6.21 3.60
N LEU A 29 -17.71 5.75 3.65
CA LEU A 29 -16.51 6.58 3.56
C LEU A 29 -15.70 6.19 2.32
N VAL A 30 -15.53 7.14 1.41
CA VAL A 30 -14.75 6.92 0.19
C VAL A 30 -13.27 7.16 0.47
N SER A 31 -12.44 6.14 0.27
CA SER A 31 -10.98 6.22 0.43
C SER A 31 -10.28 5.89 -0.89
N PHE A 32 -9.40 6.79 -1.34
CA PHE A 32 -8.52 6.56 -2.49
C PHE A 32 -7.07 6.23 -2.09
N GLY A 33 -6.86 5.91 -0.81
CA GLY A 33 -5.54 5.59 -0.23
C GLY A 33 -5.09 4.15 -0.48
N HIS A 34 -5.95 3.29 -1.02
CA HIS A 34 -5.67 1.86 -1.21
C HIS A 34 -4.41 1.60 -2.05
N GLY A 35 -4.13 2.45 -3.04
CA GLY A 35 -2.91 2.40 -3.83
C GLY A 35 -1.65 2.74 -3.03
N ALA A 36 -1.74 3.68 -2.09
CA ALA A 36 -0.65 4.02 -1.18
C ALA A 36 -0.22 2.82 -0.35
N PHE A 37 -1.18 2.16 0.31
CA PHE A 37 -0.90 1.01 1.18
C PHE A 37 -0.40 -0.20 0.40
N MET A 38 -0.98 -0.45 -0.78
CA MET A 38 -0.47 -1.50 -1.68
C MET A 38 0.97 -1.23 -2.10
N GLY A 39 1.28 0.02 -2.46
CA GLY A 39 2.62 0.45 -2.85
C GLY A 39 3.62 0.32 -1.71
N ILE A 40 3.29 0.77 -0.51
CA ILE A 40 4.15 0.67 0.68
C ILE A 40 4.48 -0.80 0.98
N GLY A 41 3.48 -1.68 0.96
CA GLY A 41 3.68 -3.11 1.18
C GLY A 41 4.59 -3.73 0.10
N ALA A 42 4.31 -3.46 -1.17
CA ALA A 42 5.09 -3.99 -2.29
C ALA A 42 6.55 -3.51 -2.24
N TYR A 43 6.80 -2.21 -2.04
CA TYR A 43 8.15 -1.67 -1.91
C TYR A 43 8.86 -2.24 -0.69
N THR A 44 8.18 -2.41 0.43
CA THR A 44 8.82 -3.00 1.63
C THR A 44 9.33 -4.41 1.35
N VAL A 45 8.54 -5.26 0.67
CA VAL A 45 8.98 -6.62 0.28
C VAL A 45 10.18 -6.56 -0.67
N VAL A 46 10.12 -5.68 -1.68
CA VAL A 46 11.19 -5.54 -2.69
C VAL A 46 12.48 -5.00 -2.06
N MET A 47 12.40 -4.00 -1.19
CA MET A 47 13.55 -3.45 -0.47
C MET A 47 14.19 -4.51 0.43
N LEU A 48 13.37 -5.31 1.11
CA LEU A 48 13.85 -6.37 1.99
C LEU A 48 14.54 -7.50 1.21
N TRP A 49 14.03 -7.82 0.02
CA TRP A 49 14.72 -8.71 -0.91
C TRP A 49 16.04 -8.11 -1.39
N ASN A 50 16.04 -6.86 -1.87
CA ASN A 50 17.20 -6.23 -2.50
C ASN A 50 18.36 -5.97 -1.52
N HIS A 51 18.07 -5.51 -0.30
CA HIS A 51 19.11 -5.16 0.67
C HIS A 51 19.53 -6.32 1.58
N TYR A 52 18.60 -7.21 1.92
CA TYR A 52 18.82 -8.26 2.92
C TYR A 52 18.72 -9.69 2.35
N GLY A 53 18.41 -9.85 1.07
CA GLY A 53 18.26 -11.17 0.44
C GLY A 53 17.12 -12.00 1.02
N LEU A 54 16.19 -11.36 1.74
CA LEU A 54 15.09 -12.05 2.43
C LEU A 54 14.07 -12.54 1.42
N SER A 55 13.63 -13.79 1.59
CA SER A 55 12.63 -14.38 0.71
C SER A 55 11.28 -13.64 0.85
N PRO A 56 10.44 -13.60 -0.21
CA PRO A 56 9.20 -12.83 -0.22
C PRO A 56 8.19 -13.40 0.78
N TRP A 57 8.33 -14.68 1.13
CA TRP A 57 7.52 -15.37 2.12
C TRP A 57 7.75 -14.84 3.53
N ILE A 58 8.99 -14.47 3.88
CA ILE A 58 9.34 -13.85 5.17
C ILE A 58 9.17 -12.32 5.09
N GLY A 59 9.46 -11.75 3.92
CA GLY A 59 9.24 -10.32 3.67
C GLY A 59 7.77 -9.91 3.70
N ALA A 60 6.83 -10.79 3.31
CA ALA A 60 5.42 -10.47 3.29
C ALA A 60 4.82 -10.18 4.69
N PRO A 61 5.04 -11.01 5.73
CA PRO A 61 4.64 -10.68 7.10
C PRO A 61 5.26 -9.37 7.62
N ALA A 62 6.55 -9.15 7.34
CA ALA A 62 7.24 -7.93 7.75
C ALA A 62 6.66 -6.69 7.06
N ALA A 63 6.39 -6.77 5.76
CA ALA A 63 5.75 -5.71 4.99
C ALA A 63 4.31 -5.46 5.43
N PHE A 64 3.57 -6.51 5.79
CA PHE A 64 2.23 -6.38 6.38
C PHE A 64 2.29 -5.62 7.70
N ALA A 65 3.17 -6.02 8.61
CA ALA A 65 3.35 -5.34 9.90
C ALA A 65 3.77 -3.87 9.70
N PHE A 66 4.71 -3.60 8.81
CA PHE A 66 5.15 -2.24 8.51
C PHE A 66 4.02 -1.38 7.92
N THR A 67 3.30 -1.91 6.93
CA THR A 67 2.17 -1.20 6.31
C THR A 67 1.05 -0.96 7.32
N ALA A 68 0.79 -1.90 8.23
CA ALA A 68 -0.19 -1.74 9.29
C ALA A 68 0.20 -0.62 10.28
N VAL A 69 1.47 -0.53 10.66
CA VAL A 69 1.99 0.56 11.50
C VAL A 69 1.81 1.91 10.79
N VAL A 70 2.19 1.99 9.50
CA VAL A 70 2.01 3.21 8.71
C VAL A 70 0.53 3.59 8.59
N ALA A 71 -0.34 2.61 8.34
CA ALA A 71 -1.79 2.81 8.30
C ALA A 71 -2.37 3.30 9.64
N LEU A 72 -1.85 2.84 10.78
CA LEU A 72 -2.25 3.34 12.09
C LEU A 72 -1.78 4.79 12.32
N ILE A 73 -0.53 5.11 11.97
CA ILE A 73 0.03 6.47 12.10
C ILE A 73 -0.79 7.48 11.30
N ILE A 74 -1.25 7.10 10.10
CA ILE A 74 -2.04 7.97 9.22
C ILE A 74 -3.54 7.92 9.55
N GLY A 75 -4.05 6.75 9.92
CA GLY A 75 -5.47 6.56 10.25
C GLY A 75 -5.85 7.26 11.54
N TYR A 76 -4.98 7.25 12.55
CA TYR A 76 -5.23 7.90 13.84
C TYR A 76 -5.60 9.39 13.74
N PRO A 77 -4.83 10.27 13.05
CA PRO A 77 -5.22 11.66 12.87
C PRO A 77 -6.51 11.81 12.05
N CYS A 78 -6.71 11.00 11.00
CA CYS A 78 -7.94 11.03 10.21
C CYS A 78 -9.20 10.80 11.06
N PHE A 79 -9.16 9.83 11.97
CA PHE A 79 -10.26 9.57 12.90
C PHE A 79 -10.36 10.65 13.99
N ARG A 80 -9.24 11.15 14.50
CA ARG A 80 -9.19 12.18 15.55
C ARG A 80 -9.83 13.49 15.11
N PHE A 81 -9.59 13.92 13.87
CA PHE A 81 -10.15 15.15 13.30
C PHE A 81 -11.59 15.00 12.78
N ARG A 82 -12.20 13.81 12.92
CA ARG A 82 -13.57 13.50 12.46
C ARG A 82 -13.81 13.99 11.03
N ILE A 83 -12.89 13.66 10.13
CA ILE A 83 -12.98 14.06 8.74
C ILE A 83 -14.10 13.24 8.08
N VAL A 84 -15.29 13.84 7.91
CA VAL A 84 -16.46 13.15 7.33
C VAL A 84 -16.61 13.53 5.85
N GLY A 85 -16.90 12.52 5.03
CA GLY A 85 -17.29 12.71 3.62
C GLY A 85 -16.13 13.08 2.70
N HIS A 86 -16.30 14.16 1.92
CA HIS A 86 -15.41 14.54 0.81
C HIS A 86 -13.96 14.81 1.22
N TYR A 87 -13.75 15.39 2.41
CA TYR A 87 -12.41 15.68 2.90
C TYR A 87 -11.59 14.42 3.15
N PHE A 88 -12.22 13.30 3.54
CA PHE A 88 -11.53 12.04 3.74
C PHE A 88 -11.00 11.45 2.42
N ALA A 89 -11.78 11.58 1.35
CA ALA A 89 -11.35 11.20 0.01
C ALA A 89 -10.14 12.04 -0.45
N LEU A 90 -10.15 13.36 -0.22
CA LEU A 90 -9.04 14.24 -0.57
C LEU A 90 -7.76 13.94 0.23
N VAL A 91 -7.88 13.69 1.53
CA VAL A 91 -6.74 13.33 2.38
C VAL A 91 -6.13 12.00 1.94
N THR A 92 -6.95 11.01 1.63
CA THR A 92 -6.46 9.70 1.17
C THR A 92 -5.89 9.73 -0.25
N LEU A 93 -6.37 10.63 -1.12
CA LEU A 93 -5.71 10.94 -2.39
C LEU A 93 -4.35 11.58 -2.18
N ALA A 94 -4.27 12.60 -1.33
CA ALA A 94 -3.01 13.27 -0.99
C ALA A 94 -2.01 12.28 -0.38
N LEU A 95 -2.48 11.32 0.43
CA LEU A 95 -1.63 10.26 0.95
C LEU A 95 -1.02 9.40 -0.17
N SER A 96 -1.83 8.96 -1.14
CA SER A 96 -1.34 8.21 -2.31
C SER A 96 -0.30 9.00 -3.09
N GLU A 97 -0.52 10.31 -3.24
CA GLU A 97 0.41 11.20 -3.92
C GLU A 97 1.73 11.35 -3.15
N VAL A 98 1.67 11.65 -1.86
CA VAL A 98 2.84 11.79 -0.98
C VAL A 98 3.65 10.49 -0.97
N THR A 99 2.98 9.34 -0.90
CA THR A 99 3.64 8.02 -0.96
C THR A 99 4.39 7.86 -2.27
N ARG A 100 3.77 8.19 -3.41
CA ARG A 100 4.44 8.14 -4.72
C ARG A 100 5.63 9.10 -4.77
N LEU A 101 5.48 10.31 -4.25
CA LEU A 101 6.54 11.31 -4.21
C LEU A 101 7.72 10.84 -3.36
N ILE A 102 7.49 10.22 -2.20
CA ILE A 102 8.55 9.65 -1.36
C ILE A 102 9.32 8.57 -2.12
N ILE A 103 8.61 7.65 -2.79
CA ILE A 103 9.22 6.57 -3.58
C ILE A 103 10.10 7.14 -4.70
N VAL A 104 9.61 8.15 -5.42
CA VAL A 104 10.32 8.76 -6.55
C VAL A 104 11.46 9.67 -6.10
N ALA A 105 11.28 10.44 -5.02
CA ALA A 105 12.31 11.31 -4.48
C ALA A 105 13.47 10.50 -3.87
N SER A 106 13.16 9.36 -3.25
CA SER A 106 14.15 8.46 -2.65
C SER A 106 14.74 7.49 -3.66
N ARG A 107 14.82 7.88 -4.94
CA ARG A 107 15.22 7.01 -6.06
C ARG A 107 16.54 6.28 -5.83
N ASP A 108 17.50 6.96 -5.23
CA ASP A 108 18.84 6.40 -4.98
C ASP A 108 18.80 5.19 -4.03
N TYR A 109 17.77 5.10 -3.18
CA TYR A 109 17.57 3.98 -2.27
C TYR A 109 16.51 3.00 -2.79
N THR A 110 15.38 3.51 -3.29
CA THR A 110 14.22 2.70 -3.70
C THR A 110 14.31 2.13 -5.13
N GLY A 111 15.23 2.64 -5.95
CA GLY A 111 15.22 2.42 -7.40
C GLY A 111 14.16 3.23 -8.15
N GLY A 112 13.48 4.16 -7.47
CA GLY A 112 12.40 4.96 -8.06
C GLY A 112 11.26 4.06 -8.54
N SER A 113 10.63 4.38 -9.68
CA SER A 113 9.49 3.60 -10.21
C SER A 113 9.82 2.16 -10.63
N LEU A 114 11.10 1.81 -10.72
CA LEU A 114 11.56 0.49 -11.15
C LEU A 114 11.70 -0.50 -9.98
N GLY A 115 11.72 -0.03 -8.73
CA GLY A 115 11.87 -0.90 -7.56
C GLY A 115 13.25 -1.57 -7.45
N GLY A 116 14.25 -1.09 -8.18
CA GLY A 116 15.64 -1.58 -8.12
C GLY A 116 16.58 -0.77 -9.01
N THR A 117 17.88 -0.91 -8.74
CA THR A 117 19.00 -0.52 -9.63
C THR A 117 19.36 -1.66 -10.57
#